data_AF-D3Z616-F1
#
_entry.id   AF-D3Z616-F1
#
_cell.length_a   1.000
_cell.length_b   1.000
_cell.length_c   1.000
_cell.angle_alpha   90.00
_cell.angle_beta   90.00
_cell.angle_gamma   90.00
#
_symmetry.space_group_name_H-M   'P 1'
#
loop_
_entity.id
_entity.type
_entity.pdbx_description
1 polymer ?
#
loop_
_entity_poly.entity_id
_entity_poly.type
_entity_poly.pdbx_seq_one_letter_code
_entity_poly.pdbx_strand_id
1 'polypeptide(L)'
;MKVITCEIAWHNKEPVYSLDFQHGATWKIHRLASAGVDTAVRIWKLERGPDGKAIVEFLSNLARHTKAVNVVRFSPTGEILASGGDDAVILLWKMN
;
A
#
# COMPACT_ATOMS: atom_id res chain seq x y z
N MET A 1 21.88 13.17 11.71
CA MET A 1 20.99 13.29 10.53
C MET A 1 19.61 13.72 11.02
N LYS A 2 19.02 14.79 10.48
CA LYS A 2 17.63 15.17 10.79
C LYS A 2 16.70 14.37 9.89
N VAL A 3 15.68 13.75 10.48
CA VAL A 3 14.65 12.98 9.76
C VAL A 3 13.30 13.60 10.07
N ILE A 4 12.45 13.70 9.06
CA ILE A 4 11.06 14.10 9.20
C ILE A 4 10.23 12.84 9.03
N THR A 5 9.41 12.51 10.02
CA THR A 5 8.60 11.29 10.03
C THR A 5 7.16 11.60 9.59
N CYS A 6 6.61 10.71 8.77
CA CYS A 6 5.19 10.65 8.46
C CYS A 6 4.67 9.29 8.93
N GLU A 7 3.59 9.26 9.71
CA GLU A 7 3.01 8.04 10.27
C GLU A 7 1.62 7.78 9.66
N ILE A 8 1.37 6.53 9.26
CA ILE A 8 0.07 6.06 8.77
C ILE A 8 -0.43 4.95 9.72
N ALA A 9 -1.35 5.29 10.62
CA ALA A 9 -1.87 4.38 11.66
C ALA A 9 -3.30 3.88 11.35
N TRP A 10 -3.50 3.28 10.17
CA TRP A 10 -4.83 2.91 9.65
C TRP A 10 -5.13 1.40 9.61
N HIS A 11 -4.18 0.54 9.99
CA HIS A 11 -4.40 -0.90 10.10
C HIS A 11 -4.99 -1.31 11.45
N ASN A 12 -5.96 -0.55 11.98
CA ASN A 12 -6.67 -0.87 13.23
C ASN A 12 -5.79 -1.18 14.45
N LYS A 13 -4.57 -0.63 14.51
CA LYS A 13 -3.52 -0.95 15.52
C LYS A 13 -3.04 -2.41 15.49
N GLU A 14 -3.39 -3.14 14.44
CA GLU A 14 -2.90 -4.47 14.17
C GLU A 14 -1.58 -4.42 13.37
N PRO A 15 -0.77 -5.50 13.40
CA PRO A 15 0.48 -5.56 12.65
C PRO A 15 0.32 -5.32 11.14
N VAL A 16 1.20 -4.49 10.59
CA VAL A 16 1.41 -4.33 9.15
C VAL A 16 2.52 -5.27 8.74
N TYR A 17 2.21 -6.26 7.90
CA TYR A 17 3.19 -7.28 7.48
C TYR A 17 3.96 -6.89 6.23
N SER A 18 3.33 -6.13 5.33
CA SER A 18 3.93 -5.85 4.04
C SER A 18 3.55 -4.47 3.51
N LEU A 19 4.52 -3.86 2.85
CA LEU A 19 4.43 -2.56 2.19
C LEU A 19 5.15 -2.64 0.84
N ASP A 20 4.64 -1.95 -0.17
CA ASP A 20 5.38 -1.75 -1.43
C ASP A 20 5.00 -0.45 -2.12
N PHE A 21 6.00 0.23 -2.68
CA PHE A 21 5.79 1.44 -3.48
C PHE A 21 5.50 1.03 -4.92
N GLN A 22 4.58 1.74 -5.57
CA GLN A 22 4.33 1.52 -6.98
C GLN A 22 5.54 1.95 -7.81
N HIS A 23 6.05 1.01 -8.60
CA HIS A 23 7.15 1.21 -9.54
C HIS A 23 6.60 1.74 -10.87
N GLY A 24 7.27 2.70 -11.51
CA GLY A 24 6.81 3.21 -12.80
C GLY A 24 7.51 4.50 -13.22
N ALA A 25 7.66 4.70 -14.53
CA ALA A 25 8.39 5.83 -15.12
C ALA A 25 7.60 7.16 -15.12
N THR A 26 6.33 7.15 -14.70
CA THR A 26 5.44 8.31 -14.77
C THR A 26 5.32 9.02 -13.43
N TRP A 27 5.80 10.26 -13.41
CA TRP A 27 5.85 11.19 -12.27
C TRP A 27 4.50 11.58 -11.65
N LYS A 28 3.38 10.93 -12.00
CA LYS A 28 2.05 11.46 -11.70
C LYS A 28 1.33 10.87 -10.50
N ILE A 29 1.73 9.72 -9.95
CA ILE A 29 1.19 9.21 -8.68
C ILE A 29 2.21 8.29 -8.00
N HIS A 30 2.72 8.62 -6.81
CA HIS A 30 3.46 7.67 -5.99
C HIS A 30 2.48 6.93 -5.09
N ARG A 31 2.06 5.73 -5.50
CA ARG A 31 1.20 4.90 -4.64
C ARG A 31 2.04 4.06 -3.68
N LEU A 32 1.52 3.88 -2.48
CA LEU A 32 1.99 2.90 -1.50
C LEU A 32 0.87 1.91 -1.24
N ALA A 33 1.18 0.62 -1.33
CA ALA A 33 0.30 -0.44 -0.88
C ALA A 33 0.75 -0.91 0.51
N SER A 34 -0.21 -1.16 1.40
CA SER A 34 0.03 -1.71 2.74
C SER A 34 -0.94 -2.85 3.04
N ALA A 35 -0.48 -3.85 3.79
CA ALA A 35 -1.28 -5.02 4.13
C ALA A 35 -0.86 -5.63 5.47
N GLY A 36 -1.81 -6.27 6.16
CA GLY A 36 -1.56 -6.83 7.48
C GLY A 36 -2.66 -7.75 7.99
N VAL A 37 -2.73 -7.89 9.31
CA VAL A 37 -3.65 -8.81 10.01
C VAL A 37 -5.12 -8.45 9.80
N ASP A 38 -5.42 -7.17 9.60
CA ASP A 38 -6.78 -6.66 9.45
C ASP A 38 -7.44 -6.97 8.09
N THR A 39 -6.90 -7.95 7.37
CA THR A 39 -7.38 -8.54 6.11
C THR A 39 -7.50 -7.56 4.93
N ALA A 40 -7.07 -6.33 5.12
CA ALA A 40 -7.21 -5.24 4.16
C ALA A 40 -5.88 -4.95 3.45
N VAL A 41 -5.96 -4.81 2.13
CA VAL A 41 -4.91 -4.15 1.35
C VAL A 41 -5.32 -2.70 1.14
N ARG A 42 -4.55 -1.75 1.66
CA ARG A 42 -4.83 -0.32 1.51
C ARG A 42 -3.90 0.32 0.50
N ILE A 43 -4.46 1.26 -0.25
CA ILE A 43 -3.73 2.06 -1.24
C ILE A 43 -3.69 3.50 -0.77
N TRP A 44 -2.49 4.05 -0.75
CA TRP A 44 -2.19 5.43 -0.37
C TRP A 44 -1.59 6.14 -1.56
N LYS A 45 -1.90 7.42 -1.71
CA LYS A 45 -1.17 8.35 -2.57
C LYS A 45 -0.21 9.14 -1.71
N LEU A 46 1.02 9.24 -2.18
CA LEU A 46 2.09 9.97 -1.55
C LEU A 46 2.51 11.11 -2.47
N GLU A 47 2.54 12.31 -1.91
CA GLU A 47 3.06 13.50 -2.57
C GLU A 47 4.06 14.19 -1.67
N ARG A 48 4.94 15.00 -2.26
CA ARG A 48 5.87 15.84 -1.51
C ARG A 48 5.29 17.23 -1.42
N GLY A 49 5.02 17.68 -0.19
CA GLY A 49 4.57 19.04 0.09
C GLY A 49 5.69 20.08 -0.14
N PRO A 50 5.33 21.36 -0.24
CA PRO A 50 6.30 22.46 -0.41
C PRO A 50 7.33 22.57 0.73
N ASP A 51 6.96 22.12 1.93
CA ASP A 51 7.83 22.08 3.12
C ASP A 51 8.69 20.80 3.19
N GLY A 52 8.64 19.97 2.16
CA GLY A 52 9.37 18.71 2.06
C GLY A 52 8.75 17.56 2.85
N LYS A 53 7.60 17.76 3.51
CA LYS A 53 6.88 16.68 4.20
C LYS A 53 6.14 15.79 3.20
N ALA A 54 5.97 14.53 3.56
CA ALA A 54 5.07 13.64 2.83
C ALA A 54 3.62 14.04 3.11
N ILE A 55 2.85 14.22 2.05
CA ILE A 55 1.40 14.33 2.07
C ILE A 55 0.86 12.95 1.73
N VAL A 56 0.02 12.41 2.60
CA VAL A 56 -0.58 11.07 2.43
C VAL A 56 -2.07 11.23 2.25
N GLU A 57 -2.58 10.66 1.17
CA GLU A 57 -4.01 10.58 0.89
C GLU A 57 -4.42 9.11 0.80
N PHE A 58 -5.48 8.74 1.51
CA PHE A 58 -6.07 7.41 1.40
C PHE A 58 -6.84 7.31 0.07
N LEU A 59 -6.49 6.33 -0.77
CA LEU A 59 -7.16 6.13 -2.06
C LEU A 59 -8.19 5.02 -2.02
N SER A 60 -7.87 3.87 -1.43
CA SER A 60 -8.75 2.70 -1.51
C SER A 60 -8.47 1.63 -0.47
N ASN A 61 -9.52 0.88 -0.13
CA ASN A 61 -9.46 -0.33 0.66
C ASN A 61 -9.88 -1.53 -0.21
N LEU A 62 -8.95 -2.43 -0.48
CA LEU A 62 -9.16 -3.62 -1.30
C LEU A 62 -9.51 -4.82 -0.39
N ALA A 63 -10.77 -4.86 0.05
CA ALA A 63 -11.27 -5.84 1.00
C ALA A 63 -11.82 -7.11 0.31
N ARG A 64 -10.92 -8.01 -0.11
CA ARG A 64 -11.30 -9.36 -0.59
C ARG A 64 -10.70 -10.50 0.21
N HIS A 65 -9.53 -10.31 0.81
CA HIS A 65 -8.96 -11.33 1.67
C HIS A 65 -9.83 -11.54 2.89
N THR A 66 -9.95 -12.79 3.32
CA THR A 66 -10.79 -13.21 4.47
C THR A 66 -9.98 -13.50 5.72
N LYS A 67 -8.65 -13.48 5.61
CA LYS A 67 -7.68 -13.64 6.68
C LYS A 67 -6.51 -12.67 6.50
N ALA A 68 -5.52 -12.73 7.39
CA ALA A 68 -4.34 -11.87 7.36
C ALA A 68 -3.66 -11.88 5.99
N VAL A 69 -3.29 -10.69 5.51
CA VAL A 69 -2.57 -10.51 4.25
C VAL A 69 -1.09 -10.38 4.56
N ASN A 70 -0.33 -11.38 4.12
CA ASN A 70 1.07 -11.53 4.49
C ASN A 70 2.00 -10.78 3.54
N VAL A 71 1.55 -10.53 2.31
CA VAL A 71 2.38 -9.89 1.28
C VAL A 71 1.56 -9.05 0.32
N VAL A 72 2.14 -7.91 -0.09
CA VAL A 72 1.68 -7.07 -1.21
C VAL A 72 2.87 -6.59 -2.03
N ARG A 73 2.83 -6.74 -3.36
CA ARG A 73 3.89 -6.26 -4.27
C ARG A 73 3.30 -5.71 -5.56
N PHE A 74 3.73 -4.52 -5.96
CA PHE A 74 3.46 -4.00 -7.28
C PHE A 74 4.31 -4.75 -8.32
N SER A 75 3.76 -4.90 -9.53
CA SER A 75 4.55 -5.31 -10.69
C SER A 75 5.64 -4.26 -10.96
N PRO A 76 6.76 -4.63 -11.60
CA PRO A 76 7.79 -3.66 -11.99
C PRO A 76 7.27 -2.52 -12.88
N THR A 77 6.19 -2.79 -13.64
CA THR A 77 5.49 -1.79 -14.47
C THR A 77 4.53 -0.91 -13.66
N GLY A 78 4.17 -1.31 -12.44
CA GLY A 78 3.20 -0.64 -11.57
C GLY A 78 1.74 -0.80 -11.98
N GLU A 79 1.45 -1.59 -13.02
CA GLU A 79 0.10 -1.75 -13.56
C GLU A 79 -0.74 -2.77 -12.78
N ILE A 80 -0.07 -3.71 -12.12
CA ILE A 80 -0.70 -4.79 -11.35
C ILE A 80 -0.16 -4.73 -9.93
N LEU A 81 -1.04 -4.91 -8.95
CA LEU A 81 -0.66 -5.21 -7.57
C LEU A 81 -1.01 -6.68 -7.29
N ALA A 82 -0.10 -7.42 -6.67
CA ALA A 82 -0.35 -8.78 -6.20
C ALA A 82 -0.42 -8.80 -4.67
N SER A 83 -1.35 -9.58 -4.11
CA SER A 83 -1.43 -9.84 -2.67
C SER A 83 -1.64 -11.32 -2.38
N GLY A 84 -1.18 -11.77 -1.22
CA GLY A 84 -1.36 -13.14 -0.74
C GLY A 84 -1.50 -13.19 0.78
N GLY A 85 -2.33 -14.11 1.27
CA GLY A 85 -2.70 -14.20 2.69
C GLY A 85 -2.95 -15.62 3.19
N ASP A 86 -3.30 -15.71 4.47
CA ASP A 86 -3.59 -16.97 5.19
C ASP A 86 -4.88 -17.66 4.72
N ASP A 87 -5.66 -16.99 3.87
CA ASP A 87 -6.85 -17.55 3.22
C ASP A 87 -6.53 -18.44 2.02
N ALA A 88 -5.24 -18.68 1.75
CA ALA A 88 -4.73 -19.50 0.64
C ALA A 88 -5.13 -18.96 -0.74
N VAL A 89 -5.39 -17.65 -0.84
CA VAL A 89 -5.72 -16.98 -2.10
C VAL A 89 -4.59 -16.03 -2.51
N ILE A 90 -4.34 -15.97 -3.82
CA ILE A 90 -3.56 -14.91 -4.46
C ILE A 90 -4.56 -14.01 -5.19
N LEU A 91 -4.48 -12.70 -4.94
CA LEU A 91 -5.30 -11.71 -5.64
C LEU A 91 -4.41 -10.81 -6.48
N LEU A 92 -4.83 -10.61 -7.73
CA LEU A 92 -4.24 -9.64 -8.65
C LEU A 92 -5.21 -8.49 -8.83
N TRP A 93 -4.71 -7.28 -8.63
CA TRP A 93 -5.46 -6.04 -8.68
C TRP A 93 -4.94 -5.23 -9.85
N LYS A 94 -5.84 -4.90 -10.78
CA LYS A 94 -5.57 -3.97 -11.88
C LYS A 94 -6.56 -2.82 -11.78
N MET A 95 -6.10 -1.61 -12.05
CA MET A 95 -6.99 -0.47 -12.19
C MET A 95 -7.76 -0.61 -13.51
N ASN A 96 -9.07 -0.38 -13.45
CA ASN A 96 -9.86 -0.14 -14.66
C ASN A 96 -9.57 1.26 -15.22
#